data_AF-A0A024FTT4-F1
#
_entry.id   AF-A0A024FTT4-F1
#
_cell.length_a   1.000
_cell.length_b   1.000
_cell.length_c   1.000
_cell.angle_alpha   90.00
_cell.angle_beta   90.00
_cell.angle_gamma   90.00
#
_symmetry.space_group_name_H-M   'P 1'
#
loop_
_entity.id
_entity.type
_entity.pdbx_description
1 polymer ?
#
loop_
_entity_poly.entity_id
_entity_poly.type
_entity_poly.pdbx_seq_one_letter_code
_entity_poly.pdbx_strand_id
1 'polypeptide(L)'
;MSDTEITPTQQNELRMRFRQEAVTQAIEELSVNIQMKCFEKCVSKPSGKLDSKQQNCVALCVNRYIDTLNVVSQTMVGTQS
;
A
#
# COMPACT_ATOMS: atom_id res chain seq x y z
N MET A 1 21.76 -21.04 28.30
CA MET A 1 20.67 -20.39 27.53
C MET A 1 20.56 -19.01 28.13
N SER A 2 21.02 -17.99 27.42
CA SER A 2 21.10 -16.63 27.96
C SER A 2 19.70 -16.02 27.96
N ASP A 3 19.16 -15.78 29.15
CA ASP A 3 17.93 -15.03 29.34
C ASP A 3 18.11 -13.66 28.67
N THR A 4 17.29 -13.40 27.66
CA THR A 4 17.34 -12.14 26.91
C THR A 4 16.65 -11.07 27.76
N GLU A 5 17.37 -10.45 28.69
CA GLU A 5 16.95 -9.16 29.27
C GLU A 5 17.07 -8.08 28.20
N ILE A 6 16.01 -7.92 27.41
CA ILE A 6 15.89 -6.81 26.45
C ILE A 6 15.71 -5.53 27.27
N THR A 7 16.69 -4.64 27.21
CA THR A 7 16.58 -3.33 27.88
C THR A 7 15.42 -2.51 27.27
N PRO A 8 14.78 -1.59 28.02
CA PRO A 8 13.68 -0.77 27.49
C PRO A 8 14.03 -0.03 26.19
N THR A 9 15.28 0.40 26.05
CA THR A 9 15.79 1.05 24.83
C THR A 9 15.84 0.09 23.64
N GLN A 10 16.39 -1.11 23.82
CA GLN A 10 16.43 -2.14 22.77
C GLN A 10 15.02 -2.59 22.35
N GLN A 11 14.08 -2.65 23.30
CA GLN A 11 12.69 -2.99 23.00
C GLN A 11 12.03 -1.93 22.10
N ASN A 12 12.29 -0.64 22.35
CA ASN A 12 11.76 0.44 21.53
C ASN A 12 12.36 0.46 20.13
N GLU A 13 13.67 0.26 20.01
CA GLU A 13 14.34 0.15 18.71
C GLU A 13 13.81 -1.03 17.88
N LEU A 14 13.61 -2.19 18.52
CA LEU A 14 13.03 -3.35 17.86
C LEU A 14 11.60 -3.08 17.36
N ARG A 15 10.75 -2.46 18.18
CA ARG A 15 9.40 -2.05 17.76
C ARG A 15 9.43 -1.09 16.58
N MET A 16 10.36 -0.14 16.58
CA MET A 16 10.51 0.83 15.49
C MET A 16 10.88 0.13 14.18
N ARG A 17 11.84 -0.80 14.21
CA ARG A 17 12.22 -1.61 13.05
C ARG A 17 11.04 -2.45 12.54
N PHE A 18 10.36 -3.15 13.43
CA PHE A 18 9.19 -3.96 13.07
C PHE A 18 8.09 -3.12 12.42
N ARG A 19 7.79 -1.93 12.97
CA ARG A 19 6.82 -0.99 12.36
C ARG A 19 7.27 -0.54 10.98
N GLN A 20 8.55 -0.22 10.81
CA GLN A 20 9.09 0.21 9.52
C GLN A 20 8.96 -0.90 8.47
N GLU A 21 9.30 -2.13 8.83
CA GLU A 21 9.16 -3.30 7.95
C GLU A 21 7.70 -3.56 7.58
N ALA A 22 6.78 -3.49 8.55
CA ALA A 22 5.35 -3.63 8.29
C ALA A 22 4.81 -2.57 7.32
N VAL A 23 5.25 -1.31 7.46
CA VAL A 23 4.88 -0.23 6.53
C VAL A 23 5.42 -0.51 5.13
N THR A 24 6.67 -0.95 5.01
CA THR A 24 7.26 -1.31 3.70
C THR A 24 6.45 -2.40 3.02
N GLN A 25 6.11 -3.49 3.71
CA GLN A 25 5.31 -4.58 3.17
C GLN A 25 3.92 -4.11 2.74
N ALA A 26 3.26 -3.27 3.54
CA ALA A 26 1.96 -2.70 3.21
C ALA A 26 2.01 -1.84 1.93
N ILE A 27 3.09 -1.08 1.72
CA ILE A 27 3.28 -0.28 0.50
C ILE A 27 3.52 -1.17 -0.72
N GLU A 28 4.31 -2.24 -0.58
CA GLU A 28 4.55 -3.20 -1.65
C GLU A 28 3.25 -3.88 -2.11
N GLU A 29 2.45 -4.36 -1.16
CA GLU A 29 1.15 -4.97 -1.45
C GLU A 29 0.19 -3.98 -2.12
N LEU A 30 0.11 -2.75 -1.61
CA LEU A 30 -0.69 -1.69 -2.20
C LEU A 30 -0.27 -1.40 -3.65
N SER A 31 1.04 -1.34 -3.91
CA SER A 31 1.59 -1.10 -5.24
C SER A 31 1.16 -2.20 -6.23
N VAL A 32 1.27 -3.47 -5.85
CA VAL A 32 0.85 -4.60 -6.67
C VAL A 32 -0.66 -4.55 -6.95
N ASN A 33 -1.47 -4.28 -5.93
CA ASN A 33 -2.93 -4.20 -6.06
C ASN A 33 -3.38 -3.04 -6.98
N ILE A 34 -2.76 -1.87 -6.85
CA ILE A 34 -3.02 -0.73 -7.74
C ILE A 34 -2.65 -1.08 -9.19
N GLN A 35 -1.46 -1.66 -9.39
CA GLN A 35 -0.97 -2.04 -10.71
C GLN A 35 -1.95 -3.01 -11.39
N MET A 36 -2.35 -4.09 -10.70
CA MET A 36 -3.30 -5.06 -11.25
C MET A 36 -4.64 -4.42 -11.58
N LYS A 37 -5.24 -3.69 -10.63
CA LYS A 37 -6.57 -3.11 -10.80
C LYS A 37 -6.61 -2.07 -11.92
N CYS A 38 -5.63 -1.17 -11.96
CA CYS A 38 -5.61 -0.11 -12.96
C CYS A 38 -5.23 -0.62 -14.34
N PHE A 39 -4.37 -1.64 -14.44
CA PHE A 39 -4.09 -2.29 -15.71
C PHE A 39 -5.35 -2.96 -16.27
N GLU A 40 -6.03 -3.80 -15.47
CA GLU A 40 -7.27 -4.47 -15.85
C GLU A 40 -8.34 -3.47 -16.31
N LYS A 41 -8.47 -2.34 -15.61
CA LYS A 41 -9.50 -1.34 -15.90
C LYS A 41 -9.20 -0.51 -17.16
N CYS A 42 -7.94 -0.15 -17.39
CA CYS A 42 -7.57 0.87 -18.38
C CYS A 42 -6.92 0.32 -19.64
N VAL A 43 -6.36 -0.90 -19.61
CA VAL A 43 -5.62 -1.48 -20.73
C VAL A 43 -6.46 -2.56 -21.41
N SER A 44 -7.27 -2.15 -22.40
CA SER A 44 -8.16 -3.05 -23.15
C SER A 44 -7.43 -3.95 -24.17
N LYS A 45 -6.28 -3.50 -24.67
CA LYS A 45 -5.42 -4.25 -25.58
C LYS A 45 -3.97 -4.07 -25.14
N PRO A 46 -3.30 -5.13 -24.66
CA PRO A 46 -1.91 -5.04 -24.29
C PRO A 46 -1.08 -4.73 -25.53
N SER A 47 -0.33 -3.65 -25.47
CA SER A 47 0.65 -3.25 -26.49
C SER A 47 1.97 -2.94 -25.78
N GLY A 48 3.06 -2.80 -26.52
CA GLY A 48 4.36 -2.49 -25.91
C GLY A 48 4.41 -1.11 -25.22
N LYS A 49 3.40 -0.26 -25.38
CA LYS A 49 3.30 1.07 -24.77
C LYS A 49 1.85 1.41 -24.42
N LEU A 50 1.68 2.29 -23.43
CA LEU A 50 0.38 2.89 -23.16
C LEU A 50 0.14 4.03 -24.15
N ASP A 51 -1.00 4.01 -24.84
CA ASP A 51 -1.44 5.18 -25.60
C ASP A 51 -1.89 6.32 -24.66
N SER A 52 -2.09 7.53 -25.19
CA SER A 52 -2.45 8.70 -24.38
C SER A 52 -3.76 8.52 -23.59
N LYS A 53 -4.72 7.76 -24.13
CA LYS A 53 -5.99 7.48 -23.45
C LYS A 53 -5.78 6.51 -22.29
N GLN A 54 -4.97 5.47 -22.50
CA GLN A 54 -4.59 4.52 -21.46
C GLN A 54 -3.79 5.19 -20.34
N GLN A 55 -2.81 6.05 -20.68
CA GLN A 55 -2.04 6.82 -19.70
C GLN A 55 -2.93 7.70 -18.82
N ASN A 56 -3.83 8.47 -19.45
CA ASN A 56 -4.78 9.31 -18.73
C ASN A 56 -5.72 8.49 -17.84
N CYS A 57 -6.21 7.35 -18.34
CA CYS A 57 -7.04 6.45 -17.54
C CYS A 57 -6.29 5.90 -16.33
N VAL A 58 -5.05 5.42 -16.51
CA VAL A 58 -4.23 4.88 -15.41
C VAL A 58 -3.95 5.95 -14.36
N ALA A 59 -3.56 7.16 -14.77
CA ALA A 59 -3.34 8.27 -13.83
C ALA A 59 -4.60 8.58 -12.99
N LEU A 60 -5.76 8.62 -13.64
CA LEU A 60 -7.04 8.81 -12.93
C LEU A 60 -7.36 7.62 -12.01
N CYS A 61 -7.13 6.39 -12.47
CA CYS A 61 -7.40 5.19 -11.71
C CYS A 61 -6.58 5.13 -10.42
N VAL A 62 -5.28 5.42 -10.49
CA VAL A 62 -4.40 5.42 -9.30
C VAL A 62 -4.88 6.44 -8.27
N ASN A 63 -5.19 7.67 -8.71
CA ASN A 63 -5.72 8.71 -7.82
C ASN A 63 -7.02 8.25 -7.13
N ARG A 64 -7.98 7.73 -7.91
CA ARG A 64 -9.25 7.23 -7.38
C ARG A 64 -9.09 6.03 -6.46
N TYR A 65 -8.14 5.14 -6.72
CA TYR A 65 -7.85 4.00 -5.86
C TYR A 65 -7.38 4.47 -4.48
N ILE A 66 -6.43 5.39 -4.43
CA ILE A 66 -5.90 5.95 -3.17
C ILE A 66 -6.99 6.70 -2.41
N ASP A 67 -7.79 7.51 -3.10
CA ASP A 67 -8.93 8.21 -2.48
C ASP A 67 -9.92 7.22 -1.85
N THR A 68 -10.24 6.15 -2.56
CA THR A 68 -11.14 5.10 -2.06
C THR A 68 -10.53 4.40 -0.85
N LEU A 69 -9.24 4.07 -0.89
CA LEU A 69 -8.54 3.45 0.23
C LEU A 69 -8.57 4.34 1.47
N ASN A 70 -8.38 5.65 1.32
CA ASN A 70 -8.48 6.61 2.43
C ASN A 70 -9.87 6.61 3.06
N VAL A 71 -10.94 6.63 2.25
CA VAL A 71 -12.33 6.59 2.73
C VAL A 71 -12.62 5.29 3.45
N VAL A 72 -12.22 4.15 2.87
CA VAL A 72 -12.39 2.82 3.47
C VAL A 72 -11.63 2.72 4.79
N SER A 73 -10.36 3.17 4.82
CA SER A 73 -9.53 3.18 6.02
C SER A 73 -10.15 4.01 7.15
N GLN A 74 -10.62 5.23 6.85
CA GLN A 74 -11.32 6.07 7.82
C GLN A 74 -12.60 5.42 8.35
N THR A 75 -13.34 4.74 7.49
CA THR A 75 -14.58 4.04 7.88
C THR A 75 -14.28 2.84 8.77
N MET A 76 -13.28 2.02 8.41
CA MET A 76 -12.90 0.83 9.16
C MET A 76 -12.28 1.17 10.51
N VAL A 77 -11.42 2.19 10.58
CA VAL A 77 -10.82 2.66 11.84
C VAL A 77 -11.85 3.42 12.68
N GLY A 78 -12.74 4.19 12.05
CA GLY A 78 -13.81 4.96 12.70
C GLY A 78 -14.91 4.11 13.33
N THR A 79 -15.07 2.84 12.95
CA THR A 79 -16.00 1.89 13.58
C THR A 79 -15.46 1.21 14.85
N GLN A 80 -14.29 1.62 15.35
CA GLN A 80 -13.67 1.09 16.57
C GLN A 80 -13.64 2.14 17.72
N SER A 81 -14.67 2.98 17.81
CA SER A 81 -14.92 3.92 18.92
C SER A 81 -16.21 3.58 19.63
#